data_AF-A0A3R8U9E3-F1
#
_entry.id   AF-A0A3R8U9E3-F1
#
_cell.length_a   1.000
_cell.length_b   1.000
_cell.length_c   1.000
_cell.angle_alpha   90.00
_cell.angle_beta   90.00
_cell.angle_gamma   90.00
#
_symmetry.space_group_name_H-M   'P 1'
#
loop_
_entity.id
_entity.type
_entity.pdbx_description
1 polymer ?
#
loop_
_entity_poly.entity_id
_entity_poly.type
_entity_poly.pdbx_seq_one_letter_code
_entity_poly.pdbx_strand_id
1 'polypeptide(L)' 'MELPMSISVKVTIEDWDGDGAIRIPDEVLQALEVDVGDSLYVSEEFVGSERCLVLSRTPKLPDRIDELVESWKIQTIQPE' A
#
# COMPACT_ATOMS: atom_id res chain seq x y z
N MET A 1 -15.02 -11.02 -7.66
CA MET A 1 -14.98 -9.72 -6.95
C MET A 1 -13.81 -8.98 -7.54
N GLU A 2 -14.07 -8.10 -8.48
CA GLU A 2 -13.04 -7.33 -9.19
C GLU A 2 -12.53 -6.27 -8.22
N LEU A 3 -11.27 -6.36 -7.83
CA LEU A 3 -10.59 -5.27 -7.12
C LEU A 3 -10.68 -4.04 -8.03
N PRO A 4 -11.10 -2.86 -7.53
CA PRO A 4 -11.26 -1.70 -8.39
C PRO A 4 -9.94 -1.44 -9.13
N MET A 5 -10.07 -1.18 -10.44
CA MET A 5 -9.00 -0.69 -11.30
C MET A 5 -8.14 0.31 -10.55
N SER A 6 -6.82 0.13 -10.61
CA SER A 6 -5.82 1.00 -9.99
C SER A 6 -6.22 2.48 -10.10
N ILE A 7 -6.61 3.08 -8.96
CA ILE A 7 -7.03 4.48 -8.92
C ILE A 7 -5.75 5.32 -9.02
N SER A 8 -5.54 5.98 -10.15
CA SER A 8 -4.44 6.92 -10.34
C SER A 8 -4.96 8.35 -10.21
N VAL A 9 -4.65 9.01 -9.10
CA VAL A 9 -5.01 10.42 -8.87
C VAL A 9 -3.73 11.26 -8.86
N LYS A 10 -3.74 12.35 -9.61
CA LYS A 10 -2.69 13.36 -9.50
C LYS A 10 -2.89 14.12 -8.19
N VAL A 11 -1.94 13.95 -7.27
CA VAL A 11 -1.86 14.70 -6.02
C VAL A 11 -0.77 15.76 -6.11
N THR A 12 -0.93 16.86 -5.37
CA THR A 12 0.08 17.92 -5.25
C THR A 12 0.63 17.89 -3.83
N ILE A 13 1.96 18.05 -3.70
CA ILE A 13 2.58 18.24 -2.38
C ILE A 13 2.34 19.69 -1.98
N GLU A 14 1.68 19.90 -0.85
CA GLU A 14 1.41 21.20 -0.25
C GLU A 14 2.31 21.42 0.97
N ASP A 15 2.56 22.69 1.30
CA ASP A 15 3.24 23.06 2.54
C ASP A 15 2.22 23.13 3.67
N TRP A 16 2.52 22.44 4.78
CA TRP A 16 1.74 22.43 6.00
C TRP A 16 2.66 22.64 7.18
N ASP A 17 2.68 23.87 7.70
CA ASP A 17 3.52 24.28 8.83
C ASP A 17 5.03 24.02 8.61
N GLY A 18 5.49 24.09 7.36
CA GLY A 18 6.88 23.81 6.98
C GLY A 18 7.17 22.34 6.64
N ASP A 19 6.18 21.45 6.75
CA ASP A 19 6.26 20.07 6.31
C ASP A 19 5.51 19.86 4.98
N GLY A 20 6.10 19.07 4.08
CA GLY A 20 5.46 18.68 2.84
C GLY A 20 4.38 17.63 3.09
N ALA A 21 3.12 17.98 2.82
CA ALA A 21 1.97 17.10 2.97
C ALA A 21 1.37 16.73 1.61
N ILE A 22 0.88 15.49 1.49
CA ILE A 22 0.12 15.04 0.31
C ILE A 22 -1.33 14.86 0.73
N ARG A 23 -2.27 15.49 0.01
CA ARG A 23 -3.70 15.22 0.18
C ARG A 23 -4.08 13.92 -0.50
N ILE A 24 -4.43 12.93 0.29
CA ILE A 24 -4.99 11.67 -0.19
C ILE A 24 -6.51 11.87 -0.36
N PRO A 25 -7.08 11.58 -1.55
CA PRO A 25 -8.53 11.67 -1.75
C PRO A 25 -9.31 10.77 -0.80
N ASP A 26 -10.48 11.22 -0.35
CA ASP A 26 -11.34 10.46 0.57
C ASP A 26 -11.71 9.07 0.04
N GLU A 27 -11.86 8.91 -1.28
CA GLU A 27 -12.14 7.61 -1.90
C GLU A 27 -11.02 6.58 -1.61
N VAL A 28 -9.76 7.04 -1.61
CA VAL A 28 -8.60 6.21 -1.32
C VAL A 28 -8.51 5.94 0.18
N LEU A 29 -8.78 6.93 1.02
CA LEU A 29 -8.81 6.75 2.49
C LEU A 29 -9.89 5.75 2.90
N GLN A 30 -11.10 5.86 2.35
CA GLN A 30 -12.20 4.93 2.59
C GLN A 30 -11.88 3.52 2.09
N ALA A 31 -11.26 3.38 0.92
CA ALA A 31 -10.85 2.09 0.40
C ALA A 31 -9.78 1.41 1.27
N LEU A 32 -8.90 2.20 1.90
CA LEU A 32 -7.92 1.72 2.87
C LEU A 32 -8.50 1.55 4.29
N GLU A 33 -9.75 1.98 4.51
CA GLU A 33 -10.42 2.03 5.81
C GLU A 33 -9.56 2.78 6.86
N VAL A 34 -9.15 3.99 6.49
CA VAL A 34 -8.31 4.89 7.30
C VAL A 34 -9.06 6.19 7.52
N ASP A 35 -9.03 6.70 8.76
CA ASP A 35 -9.63 7.99 9.11
C ASP A 35 -8.59 9.01 9.57
N VAL A 36 -9.01 10.26 9.77
CA VAL A 36 -8.14 11.35 10.20
C VAL A 36 -7.66 11.07 11.62
N GLY A 37 -6.34 10.99 11.79
CA GLY A 37 -5.69 10.68 13.06
C GLY A 37 -5.16 9.26 13.16
N ASP A 38 -5.50 8.39 12.20
CA ASP A 38 -4.85 7.08 12.06
C ASP A 38 -3.39 7.23 11.60
N SER A 39 -2.57 6.26 11.99
CA SER A 39 -1.17 6.18 11.57
C SER A 39 -0.98 5.05 10.56
N LEU A 40 -0.30 5.37 9.47
CA LEU A 40 0.05 4.43 8.41
C LEU A 40 1.56 4.27 8.32
N TYR A 41 1.97 3.11 7.82
CA TYR A 41 3.35 2.85 7.43
C TYR A 41 3.54 3.30 5.98
N VAL A 42 4.59 4.08 5.75
CA VAL A 42 5.05 4.44 4.41
C VAL A 42 6.27 3.58 4.09
N SER A 43 6.21 2.84 3.00
CA SER A 43 7.31 2.01 2.51
C SER A 43 7.55 2.30 1.05
N GLU A 44 8.74 1.99 0.58
CA GLU A 44 9.09 2.17 -0.80
C GLU A 44 9.23 0.82 -1.49
N GLU A 45 8.51 0.62 -2.59
CA GLU A 45 8.39 -0.66 -3.27
C GLU A 45 8.60 -0.46 -4.77
N PHE A 46 9.18 -1.44 -5.45
CA PHE A 46 9.32 -1.41 -6.91
C PHE A 46 8.11 -2.11 -7.54
N VAL A 47 7.28 -1.34 -8.26
CA VAL A 47 6.19 -1.89 -9.08
C VAL A 47 6.70 -2.02 -10.51
N GLY A 48 7.17 -3.22 -10.86
CA GLY A 48 7.87 -3.46 -12.12
C GLY A 48 9.24 -2.80 -12.12
N SER A 49 9.43 -1.75 -12.93
CA SER A 49 10.67 -0.98 -13.01
C SER A 49 10.60 0.39 -12.32
N GLU A 50 9.42 0.77 -11.80
CA GLU A 50 9.20 2.07 -11.19
C GLU A 50 9.21 2.00 -9.66
N ARG A 51 9.81 3.00 -9.03
CA ARG A 51 9.89 3.13 -7.57
C ARG A 51 8.64 3.85 -7.09
N CYS A 52 7.83 3.19 -6.27
CA CYS A 52 6.56 3.69 -5.78
C CYS A 52 6.57 3.82 -4.26
N LEU A 53 5.86 4.82 -3.74
CA LEU A 53 5.53 4.91 -2.32
C LEU A 53 4.25 4.13 -2.05
N VAL A 54 4.32 3.20 -1.09
CA VAL A 54 3.22 2.34 -0.67
C VAL A 54 2.83 2.69 0.74
N LEU A 55 1.52 2.90 0.94
CA LEU A 55 0.91 3.13 2.25
C LEU A 55 0.25 1.84 2.73
N SER A 56 0.50 1.44 3.98
CA SER A 56 -0.13 0.27 4.59
C SER A 56 -0.52 0.50 6.05
N ARG A 57 -1.66 -0.06 6.47
CA ARG A 57 -2.07 -0.07 7.89
C ARG A 57 -1.26 -1.05 8.71
N THR A 58 -0.84 -2.16 8.11
CA THR A 58 0.04 -3.13 8.73
C THR A 58 1.49 -2.76 8.46
N PRO A 59 2.39 -2.95 9.44
CA PRO A 59 3.82 -2.82 9.17
C PRO A 59 4.19 -3.89 8.13
N LYS A 60 4.48 -3.45 6.90
CA LYS A 60 5.17 -4.32 5.95
C LYS A 60 6.63 -4.33 6.37
N LEU A 61 7.12 -5.48 6.84
CA LEU A 61 8.54 -5.63 7.11
C LEU A 61 9.27 -5.59 5.76
N PRO A 62 10.24 -4.69 5.55
CA PRO A 62 10.93 -4.55 4.26
C PRO A 62 11.83 -5.74 3.89
N ASP A 63 11.83 -6.82 4.66
CA ASP A 63 12.81 -7.89 4.55
C ASP A 63 12.18 -9.23 4.16
N ARG A 64 12.22 -9.54 2.86
CA ARG A 64 12.36 -10.88 2.23
C ARG A 64 11.46 -12.05 2.65
N ILE A 65 10.55 -11.92 3.62
CA ILE A 65 9.73 -13.02 4.12
C ILE A 65 8.37 -13.10 3.40
N ASP A 66 7.79 -11.97 2.99
CA ASP A 66 6.52 -12.00 2.25
C ASP A 66 6.64 -12.72 0.90
N GLU A 67 7.77 -12.57 0.17
CA GLU A 67 8.05 -13.30 -1.08
C GLU A 67 8.10 -14.84 -0.86
N LEU A 68 8.52 -15.26 0.34
CA LEU A 68 8.57 -16.66 0.72
C LEU A 68 7.18 -17.20 1.12
N VAL A 69 6.31 -16.39 1.73
CA VAL A 69 4.96 -16.82 2.14
C VAL A 69 4.01 -16.96 0.95
N GLU A 70 4.16 -16.15 -0.10
CA GLU A 70 3.38 -16.31 -1.33
C GLU A 70 3.71 -17.62 -2.07
N SER A 71 4.93 -18.12 -1.94
CA SER A 71 5.37 -19.38 -2.58
C SER A 71 4.90 -20.65 -1.85
N TRP A 72 4.40 -20.57 -0.61
CA TRP A 72 3.83 -21.73 0.10
C TRP A 72 2.34 -21.97 -0.20
N LYS A 73 1.59 -20.98 -0.69
CA LYS A 73 0.17 -21.16 -1.06
C LYS A 73 -0.03 -22.00 -2.33
N ILE A 74 1.04 -22.32 -3.07
CA ILE A 74 1.00 -23.17 -4.28
C ILE A 74 1.38 -24.65 -3.99
N GLN A 75 1.60 -25.04 -2.72
CA GLN A 75 1.94 -26.44 -2.37
C GLN A 75 0.91 -27.16 -1.50
N THR A 76 -0.34 -26.69 -1.41
CA THR A 76 -1.41 -27.44 -0.73
C THR A 76 -2.47 -27.92 -1.70
N ILE A 77 -2.08 -28.71 -2.70
CA ILE A 77 -3.00 -29.68 -3.31
C ILE A 77 -2.25 -30.98 -3.57
N GLN A 78 -2.36 -31.93 -2.63
CA GLN A 78 -2.60 -33.33 -2.95
C GLN A 78 -3.56 -33.91 -1.89
N PRO A 79 -4.82 -34.17 -2.23
CA PRO A 79 -5.65 -35.07 -1.44
C PRO A 79 -5.17 -36.53 -1.60
N GLU A 80 -5.35 -37.28 -0.51
CA GLU A 80 -5.19 -38.73 -0.29
C GLU A 80 -5.37 -39.66 -1.51
#